data_AF-A0A0T6AWY5-F1
#
_entry.id   AF-A0A0T6AWY5-F1
#
_cell.length_a   1.000
_cell.length_b   1.000
_cell.length_c   1.000
_cell.angle_alpha   90.00
_cell.angle_beta   90.00
_cell.angle_gamma   90.00
#
_symmetry.space_group_name_H-M   'P 1'
#
loop_
_entity.id
_entity.type
_entity.pdbx_description
1 polymer ?
#
loop_
_entity_poly.entity_id
_entity_poly.type
_entity_poly.pdbx_seq_one_letter_code
_entity_poly.pdbx_strand_id
1 'polypeptide(L)'
;MNKLTNGTNTGQLAIMDKSKDWQLELLMEKLRSKSSQFKSLTEMAKTVRMAMLEKRYALDSVEKSQHQKCLDTLQHSIKVTSLQSMVERLESLTRQLGLKFVQGPSGVELFISSDMFYLEIILDQTGAVLDVKVHHEGKIEQQSCQELVSCLSKGDFADFTAQLEGFASIYQLNAEKKVKCKAFTALQSLEADLSTLAQLQMFMKEPFNLLHKSPVGILEKRRGGHPMKLTYFVSPYDLINTEKCELEPITIEAVISKSLGYSVTVCMEGSAGQKLQTSTLITVNKNHNGKSTPSYASLTNQNT
;
A
#
# COMPACT_ATOMS: atom_id res chain seq x y z
N MET A 1 5.42 14.33 -62.72
CA MET A 1 5.43 15.32 -61.62
C MET A 1 5.21 14.57 -60.30
N ASN A 2 6.20 14.70 -59.42
CA ASN A 2 6.24 14.47 -57.97
C ASN A 2 5.78 13.12 -57.37
N LYS A 3 6.77 12.25 -57.15
CA LYS A 3 6.84 11.36 -55.98
C LYS A 3 7.27 12.19 -54.77
N LEU A 4 6.51 12.15 -53.68
CA LEU A 4 6.94 12.58 -52.36
C LEU A 4 7.08 11.33 -51.48
N THR A 5 8.31 11.16 -51.01
CA THR A 5 8.84 10.15 -50.10
C THR A 5 8.38 10.42 -48.68
N ASN A 6 7.85 9.41 -47.97
CA ASN A 6 7.72 9.45 -46.52
C ASN A 6 8.55 8.32 -45.91
N GLY A 7 9.76 8.67 -45.47
CA GLY A 7 10.72 7.77 -44.85
C GLY A 7 10.67 7.84 -43.33
N THR A 8 10.41 6.67 -42.72
CA THR A 8 11.09 6.14 -41.52
C THR A 8 11.40 7.09 -40.35
N ASN A 9 10.56 7.01 -39.31
CA ASN A 9 10.73 7.70 -38.03
C ASN A 9 11.29 6.80 -36.90
N THR A 10 12.02 5.74 -37.25
CA THR A 10 12.57 4.74 -36.30
C THR A 10 13.99 5.07 -35.81
N GLY A 11 14.69 6.01 -36.45
CA GLY A 11 16.07 6.36 -36.10
C GLY A 11 16.24 7.31 -34.91
N GLN A 12 15.23 8.14 -34.58
CA GLN A 12 15.38 9.19 -33.56
C GLN A 12 15.29 8.68 -32.12
N LEU A 13 14.51 7.63 -31.84
CA LEU A 13 14.35 7.06 -30.50
C LEU A 13 15.62 6.32 -30.01
N ALA A 14 16.26 5.54 -30.89
CA ALA A 14 17.46 4.76 -30.54
C ALA A 14 18.74 5.61 -30.35
N ILE A 15 18.80 6.79 -30.99
CA ILE A 15 19.93 7.73 -30.84
C ILE A 15 19.84 8.49 -29.51
N MET A 16 18.62 8.80 -29.05
CA MET A 16 18.39 9.51 -27.78
C MET A 16 18.74 8.64 -26.56
N ASP A 17 18.51 7.33 -26.65
CA ASP A 17 18.80 6.37 -25.58
C ASP A 17 20.32 6.13 -25.44
N LYS A 18 21.01 5.89 -26.55
CA LYS A 18 22.49 5.81 -26.59
C LYS A 18 23.17 7.10 -26.16
N SER A 19 22.56 8.26 -26.43
CA SER A 19 23.10 9.55 -25.97
C SER A 19 22.98 9.70 -24.46
N LYS A 20 21.92 9.17 -23.83
CA LYS A 20 21.74 9.19 -22.38
C LYS A 20 22.68 8.19 -21.70
N ASP A 21 22.83 6.99 -22.27
CA ASP A 21 23.77 5.99 -21.78
C ASP A 21 25.21 6.50 -21.84
N TRP A 22 25.61 7.11 -22.96
CA TRP A 22 26.94 7.70 -23.09
C TRP A 22 27.16 8.87 -22.11
N GLN A 23 26.14 9.70 -21.87
CA GLN A 23 26.20 10.77 -20.89
C GLN A 23 26.33 10.23 -19.46
N LEU A 24 25.61 9.16 -19.13
CA LEU A 24 25.69 8.47 -17.85
C LEU A 24 27.06 7.84 -17.65
N GLU A 25 27.61 7.20 -18.69
CA GLU A 25 28.92 6.56 -18.65
C GLU A 25 30.06 7.59 -18.52
N LEU A 26 29.96 8.72 -19.22
CA LEU A 26 30.89 9.85 -19.06
C LEU A 26 30.80 10.49 -17.67
N LEU A 27 29.60 10.57 -17.09
CA LEU A 27 29.39 11.05 -15.73
C LEU A 27 29.99 10.08 -14.70
N MET A 28 29.77 8.78 -14.88
CA MET A 28 30.34 7.71 -14.06
C MET A 28 31.86 7.69 -14.14
N GLU A 29 32.44 7.91 -15.32
CA GLU A 29 33.89 7.98 -15.51
C GLU A 29 34.49 9.23 -14.83
N LYS A 30 33.81 10.38 -14.91
CA LYS A 30 34.18 11.57 -14.14
C LYS A 30 34.08 11.32 -12.63
N LEU A 31 33.06 10.61 -12.17
CA LEU A 31 32.91 10.22 -10.77
C LEU A 31 34.03 9.28 -10.31
N ARG A 32 34.37 8.25 -11.09
CA ARG A 32 35.51 7.34 -10.81
C ARG A 32 36.85 8.07 -10.80
N SER A 33 37.09 8.97 -11.76
CA SER A 33 38.34 9.75 -11.81
C SER A 33 38.52 10.67 -10.59
N LYS A 34 37.42 11.07 -9.95
CA LYS A 34 37.42 11.89 -8.73
C LYS A 34 37.21 11.07 -7.47
N SER A 35 36.85 9.78 -7.54
CA SER A 35 36.51 8.94 -6.39
C SER A 35 37.67 8.73 -5.44
N SER A 36 38.90 8.67 -5.98
CA SER A 36 40.13 8.59 -5.19
C SER A 36 40.51 9.91 -4.50
N GLN A 37 39.94 11.04 -4.93
CA GLN A 37 40.11 12.35 -4.30
C GLN A 37 39.03 12.62 -3.24
N PHE A 38 37.92 11.88 -3.27
CA PHE A 38 36.90 11.95 -2.24
C PHE A 38 37.33 11.13 -1.03
N LYS A 39 37.18 11.73 0.16
CA LYS A 39 37.46 11.06 1.43
C LYS A 39 36.62 9.78 1.54
N SER A 40 37.14 8.78 2.24
CA SER A 40 36.36 7.55 2.50
C SER A 40 35.00 7.90 3.12
N LEU A 41 33.97 7.07 2.88
CA LEU A 41 32.64 7.31 3.45
C LEU A 41 32.70 7.53 4.97
N THR A 42 33.60 6.82 5.66
CA THR A 42 33.85 6.96 7.09
C THR A 42 34.40 8.34 7.46
N GLU A 43 35.35 8.88 6.68
CA GLU A 43 35.90 10.22 6.86
C GLU A 43 34.93 11.33 6.44
N MET A 44 34.16 11.14 5.37
CA MET A 44 33.06 12.05 5.01
C MET A 44 32.01 12.08 6.11
N ALA A 45 31.58 10.92 6.62
CA ALA A 45 30.63 10.84 7.73
C ALA A 45 31.18 11.55 8.99
N LYS A 46 32.46 11.37 9.31
CA LYS A 46 33.12 12.09 10.41
C LYS A 46 33.17 13.60 10.16
N THR A 47 33.49 14.03 8.94
CA THR A 47 33.54 15.44 8.55
C THR A 47 32.15 16.08 8.60
N VAL A 48 31.11 15.40 8.12
CA VAL A 48 29.71 15.82 8.19
C VAL A 48 29.25 15.92 9.65
N ARG A 49 29.58 14.92 10.49
CA ARG A 49 29.27 14.96 11.93
C ARG A 49 29.97 16.14 12.63
N MET A 50 31.24 16.40 12.30
CA MET A 50 31.99 17.54 12.84
C MET A 50 31.43 18.89 12.36
N ALA A 51 31.03 18.98 11.09
CA ALA A 51 30.38 20.17 10.52
C ALA A 51 28.97 20.40 11.13
N MET A 52 28.24 19.32 11.45
CA MET A 52 26.96 19.38 12.17
C MET A 52 27.13 19.83 13.63
N LEU A 53 28.28 19.55 14.26
CA LEU A 53 28.59 19.96 15.64
C LEU A 53 29.18 21.37 15.71
N GLU A 54 29.79 21.87 14.63
CA GLU A 54 30.26 23.25 14.53
C GLU A 54 29.07 24.22 14.44
N LYS A 55 28.74 24.85 15.57
CA LYS A 55 27.70 25.89 15.76
C LYS A 55 27.76 27.11 14.81
N ARG A 56 28.67 27.15 13.83
CA ARG A 56 28.83 28.26 12.88
C ARG A 56 27.94 28.15 11.64
N TYR A 57 27.45 26.95 11.33
CA TYR A 57 26.44 26.73 10.30
C TYR A 57 25.17 26.25 10.98
N ALA A 58 24.21 27.15 11.18
CA ALA A 58 22.87 26.73 11.53
C ALA A 58 22.31 26.00 10.30
N LEU A 59 22.50 24.67 10.25
CA LEU A 59 21.80 23.85 9.27
C LEU A 59 20.33 24.19 9.39
N ASP A 60 19.76 24.66 8.28
CA ASP A 60 18.36 25.05 8.22
C ASP A 60 17.51 23.83 8.64
N SER A 61 16.39 24.09 9.31
CA SER A 61 15.42 23.06 9.68
C SER A 61 15.07 22.16 8.50
N VAL A 62 15.03 22.74 7.29
CA VAL A 62 14.77 22.03 6.04
C VAL A 62 15.90 21.07 5.70
N GLU A 63 17.16 21.48 5.82
CA GLU A 63 18.33 20.65 5.53
C GLU A 63 18.46 19.49 6.51
N LYS A 64 18.19 19.73 7.81
CA LYS A 64 18.15 18.67 8.82
C LYS A 64 17.05 17.66 8.51
N SER A 65 15.85 18.13 8.15
CA SER A 65 14.74 17.25 7.76
C SER A 65 15.07 16.42 6.52
N GLN A 66 15.68 17.02 5.49
CA GLN A 66 16.06 16.27 4.29
C GLN A 66 17.19 15.28 4.54
N HIS A 67 18.18 15.64 5.34
CA HIS A 67 19.23 14.70 5.73
C HIS A 67 18.66 13.50 6.51
N GLN A 68 17.73 13.75 7.43
CA GLN A 68 17.03 12.68 8.14
C GLN A 68 16.27 11.77 7.17
N LYS A 69 15.50 12.33 6.22
CA LYS A 69 14.81 11.54 5.18
C LYS A 69 15.78 10.69 4.35
N CYS A 70 16.95 11.23 3.99
CA CYS A 70 17.96 10.45 3.27
C CYS A 70 18.52 9.30 4.11
N LEU A 71 18.83 9.55 5.38
CA LEU A 71 19.30 8.50 6.30
C LEU A 71 18.23 7.43 6.51
N ASP A 72 16.98 7.84 6.67
CA ASP A 72 15.86 6.92 6.78
C ASP A 72 15.78 6.06 5.50
N THR A 73 15.82 6.67 4.32
CA THR A 73 15.78 5.95 3.02
C THR A 73 16.93 4.95 2.87
N LEU A 74 18.14 5.34 3.28
CA LEU A 74 19.30 4.44 3.29
C LEU A 74 19.09 3.28 4.26
N GLN A 75 18.56 3.55 5.46
CA GLN A 75 18.27 2.52 6.45
C GLN A 75 17.15 1.57 5.98
N HIS A 76 16.17 2.06 5.22
CA HIS A 76 15.13 1.25 4.57
C HIS A 76 15.71 0.27 3.53
N SER A 77 16.87 0.60 2.96
CA SER A 77 17.52 -0.20 1.92
C SER A 77 18.44 -1.29 2.49
N ILE A 78 18.68 -1.29 3.81
CA ILE A 78 19.51 -2.31 4.48
C ILE A 78 18.68 -3.59 4.65
N LYS A 79 19.19 -4.70 4.10
CA LYS A 79 18.56 -6.01 4.26
C LYS A 79 18.59 -6.44 5.72
N VAL A 80 17.44 -6.84 6.23
CA VAL A 80 17.30 -7.44 7.55
C VAL A 80 17.73 -8.91 7.43
N THR A 81 18.87 -9.25 8.02
CA THR A 81 19.45 -10.61 7.97
C THR A 81 19.50 -11.30 9.33
N SER A 82 18.98 -10.68 10.39
CA SER A 82 18.99 -11.23 11.74
C SER A 82 17.68 -10.93 12.46
N LEU A 83 17.31 -11.78 13.43
CA LEU A 83 16.16 -11.58 14.30
C LEU A 83 16.23 -10.20 14.99
N GLN A 84 17.38 -9.85 15.54
CA GLN A 84 17.56 -8.55 16.24
C GLN A 84 17.32 -7.36 15.30
N SER A 85 17.86 -7.42 14.08
CA SER A 85 17.62 -6.38 13.08
C SER A 85 16.14 -6.29 12.68
N MET A 86 15.41 -7.41 12.67
CA MET A 86 13.97 -7.44 12.39
C MET A 86 13.18 -6.76 13.50
N VAL A 87 13.48 -7.08 14.76
CA VAL A 87 12.86 -6.46 15.94
C VAL A 87 13.10 -4.95 15.96
N GLU A 88 14.35 -4.51 15.80
CA GLU A 88 14.71 -3.08 15.78
C GLU A 88 14.01 -2.33 14.66
N ARG A 89 13.89 -2.97 13.49
CA ARG A 89 13.20 -2.38 12.34
C ARG A 89 11.71 -2.21 12.61
N LEU A 90 11.05 -3.24 13.13
CA LEU A 90 9.64 -3.20 13.49
C LEU A 90 9.37 -2.19 14.62
N GLU A 91 10.23 -2.15 15.63
CA GLU A 91 10.13 -1.18 16.72
C GLU A 91 10.27 0.25 16.20
N SER A 92 11.24 0.50 15.30
CA SER A 92 11.44 1.82 14.72
C SER A 92 10.22 2.29 13.93
N LEU A 93 9.67 1.44 13.05
CA LEU A 93 8.50 1.77 12.21
C LEU A 93 7.26 2.01 13.07
N THR A 94 7.03 1.17 14.08
CA THR A 94 5.85 1.28 14.95
C THR A 94 5.91 2.54 15.81
N ARG A 95 7.08 2.89 16.34
CA ARG A 95 7.28 4.15 17.09
C ARG A 95 7.06 5.38 16.21
N GLN A 96 7.50 5.36 14.95
CA GLN A 96 7.25 6.45 14.00
C GLN A 96 5.76 6.70 13.77
N LEU A 97 4.95 5.63 13.77
CA LEU A 97 3.49 5.69 13.67
C LEU A 97 2.79 6.01 14.99
N GLY A 98 3.53 6.22 16.10
CA GLY A 98 2.97 6.46 17.42
C GLY A 98 2.33 5.24 18.08
N LEU A 99 2.61 4.04 17.58
CA LEU A 99 2.11 2.76 18.12
C LEU A 99 3.02 2.25 19.24
N LYS A 100 2.46 1.42 20.12
CA LYS A 100 3.22 0.79 21.21
C LYS A 100 3.80 -0.54 20.75
N PHE A 101 5.11 -0.70 20.90
CA PHE A 101 5.83 -1.94 20.61
C PHE A 101 6.26 -2.63 21.91
N VAL A 102 5.99 -3.92 22.03
CA VAL A 102 6.39 -4.75 23.18
C VAL A 102 6.94 -6.07 22.66
N GLN A 103 8.15 -6.44 23.11
CA GLN A 103 8.73 -7.75 22.84
C GLN A 103 8.32 -8.73 23.93
N GLY A 104 7.87 -9.92 23.54
CA GLY A 104 7.53 -11.02 24.43
C GLY A 104 8.75 -11.63 25.14
N PRO A 105 8.53 -12.40 26.20
CA PRO A 105 9.60 -12.94 27.05
C PRO A 105 10.57 -13.87 26.31
N SER A 106 10.09 -14.57 25.28
CA SER A 106 10.88 -15.48 24.45
C SER A 106 11.65 -14.76 23.33
N GLY A 107 11.44 -13.45 23.14
CA GLY A 107 12.09 -12.65 22.10
C GLY A 107 11.59 -12.87 20.66
N VAL A 108 10.83 -13.94 20.43
CA VAL A 108 10.27 -14.34 19.12
C VAL A 108 8.83 -13.87 18.90
N GLU A 109 8.12 -13.50 19.96
CA GLU A 109 6.77 -12.94 19.91
C GLU A 109 6.87 -11.42 20.02
N LEU A 110 6.33 -10.68 19.05
CA LEU A 110 6.32 -9.22 19.05
C LEU A 110 4.87 -8.73 19.05
N PHE A 111 4.61 -7.71 19.88
CA PHE A 111 3.28 -7.13 20.02
C PHE A 111 3.30 -5.67 19.63
N ILE A 112 2.43 -5.31 18.69
CA ILE A 112 2.21 -3.92 18.26
C ILE A 112 0.80 -3.55 18.68
N SER A 113 0.62 -2.55 19.52
CA SER A 113 -0.70 -2.19 20.06
C SER A 113 -1.04 -0.71 19.83
N SER A 114 -2.31 -0.48 19.51
CA SER A 114 -2.99 0.81 19.50
C SER A 114 -4.10 0.82 20.58
N ASP A 115 -4.88 1.89 20.61
CA ASP A 115 -6.09 2.02 21.41
C ASP A 115 -7.20 1.01 21.05
N MET A 116 -7.37 0.70 19.75
CA MET A 116 -8.48 -0.09 19.20
C MET A 116 -8.07 -1.44 18.59
N PHE A 117 -6.79 -1.71 18.41
CA PHE A 117 -6.31 -2.98 17.85
C PHE A 117 -4.93 -3.34 18.40
N TYR A 118 -4.57 -4.61 18.32
CA TYR A 118 -3.19 -5.05 18.49
C TYR A 118 -2.83 -6.12 17.45
N LEU A 119 -1.54 -6.26 17.17
CA LEU A 119 -0.96 -7.28 16.31
C LEU A 119 -0.01 -8.12 17.14
N GLU A 120 -0.03 -9.42 16.89
CA GLU A 120 0.90 -10.40 17.41
C GLU A 120 1.67 -10.99 16.24
N ILE A 121 2.97 -10.69 16.15
CA ILE A 121 3.89 -11.19 15.13
C ILE A 121 4.71 -12.30 15.77
N ILE A 122 4.63 -13.50 15.19
CA ILE A 122 5.36 -14.68 15.64
C ILE A 122 6.51 -14.90 14.67
N LEU A 123 7.73 -14.82 15.19
CA LEU A 123 8.97 -15.04 14.46
C LEU A 123 9.59 -16.39 14.82
N ASP A 124 10.45 -16.90 13.95
CA ASP A 124 11.36 -17.99 14.24
C ASP A 124 12.69 -17.46 14.81
N GLN A 125 13.49 -18.33 15.44
CA GLN A 125 14.84 -18.00 15.96
C GLN A 125 15.79 -17.51 14.87
N THR A 126 15.50 -17.85 13.61
CA THR A 126 16.22 -17.38 12.42
C THR A 126 15.83 -15.95 11.99
N GLY A 127 14.76 -15.38 12.55
CA GLY A 127 14.19 -14.09 12.14
C GLY A 127 13.13 -14.18 11.04
N ALA A 128 12.79 -15.38 10.57
CA ALA A 128 11.70 -15.59 9.62
C ALA A 128 10.32 -15.38 10.27
N VAL A 129 9.35 -14.87 9.52
CA VAL A 129 7.98 -14.64 10.03
C VAL A 129 7.17 -15.92 9.88
N LEU A 130 6.63 -16.44 10.99
CA LEU A 130 5.80 -17.64 11.01
C LEU A 130 4.32 -17.30 10.85
N ASP A 131 3.83 -16.33 11.63
CA ASP A 131 2.43 -15.91 11.59
C ASP A 131 2.30 -14.47 12.08
N VAL A 132 1.24 -13.79 11.62
CA VAL A 132 0.87 -12.45 12.10
C VAL A 132 -0.62 -12.45 12.37
N LYS A 133 -1.01 -12.27 13.62
CA LYS A 133 -2.40 -12.21 14.06
C LYS A 133 -2.79 -10.78 14.34
N VAL A 134 -3.97 -10.39 13.89
CA VAL A 134 -4.55 -9.07 14.10
C VAL A 134 -5.80 -9.20 14.97
N HIS A 135 -5.88 -8.34 15.97
CA HIS A 135 -6.95 -8.32 16.96
C HIS A 135 -7.58 -6.94 17.01
N HIS A 136 -8.86 -6.88 16.68
CA HIS A 136 -9.64 -5.65 16.76
C HIS A 136 -10.48 -5.64 18.04
N GLU A 137 -10.52 -4.51 18.73
CA GLU A 137 -11.31 -4.33 19.95
C GLU A 137 -12.81 -4.56 19.63
N GLY A 138 -13.43 -5.49 20.37
CA GLY A 138 -14.84 -5.89 20.17
C GLY A 138 -15.05 -7.11 19.28
N LYS A 139 -14.00 -7.68 18.67
CA LYS A 139 -14.04 -9.01 18.04
C LYS A 139 -13.38 -10.06 18.94
N ILE A 140 -14.02 -11.22 19.04
CA ILE A 140 -13.53 -12.35 19.85
C ILE A 140 -12.52 -13.19 19.05
N GLU A 141 -12.62 -13.20 17.72
CA GLU A 141 -11.78 -14.02 16.85
C GLU A 141 -10.53 -13.27 16.39
N GLN A 142 -9.37 -13.88 16.66
CA GLN A 142 -8.08 -13.44 16.13
C GLN A 142 -8.04 -13.76 14.62
N GLN A 143 -7.61 -12.80 13.79
CA GLN A 143 -7.51 -13.03 12.34
C GLN A 143 -6.04 -13.11 11.95
N SER A 144 -5.60 -14.29 11.48
CA SER A 144 -4.28 -14.42 10.85
C SER A 144 -4.28 -13.65 9.53
N CYS A 145 -3.33 -12.73 9.39
CA CYS A 145 -3.19 -11.86 8.24
C CYS A 145 -2.02 -12.35 7.37
N GLN A 146 -2.35 -13.19 6.38
CA GLN A 146 -1.38 -13.76 5.45
C GLN A 146 -0.64 -12.69 4.63
N GLU A 147 -1.27 -11.54 4.42
CA GLU A 147 -0.67 -10.40 3.72
C GLU A 147 0.48 -9.79 4.52
N LEU A 148 0.33 -9.65 5.83
CA LEU A 148 1.42 -9.20 6.71
C LEU A 148 2.56 -10.22 6.78
N VAL A 149 2.24 -11.52 6.78
CA VAL A 149 3.26 -12.58 6.70
C VAL A 149 4.03 -12.47 5.39
N SER A 150 3.33 -12.28 4.27
CA SER A 150 3.92 -12.16 2.93
C SER A 150 4.81 -10.92 2.80
N CYS A 151 4.37 -9.75 3.27
CA CYS A 151 5.17 -8.53 3.17
C CYS A 151 6.42 -8.60 4.05
N LEU A 152 6.30 -9.07 5.30
CA LEU A 152 7.44 -9.23 6.20
C LEU A 152 8.42 -10.30 5.72
N SER A 153 7.92 -11.42 5.17
CA SER A 153 8.78 -12.47 4.61
C SER A 153 9.57 -12.01 3.38
N LYS A 154 9.01 -11.07 2.60
CA LYS A 154 9.70 -10.43 1.47
C LYS A 154 10.62 -9.29 1.90
N GLY A 155 10.57 -8.88 3.16
CA GLY A 155 11.27 -7.68 3.65
C GLY A 155 10.68 -6.37 3.11
N ASP A 156 9.42 -6.39 2.67
CA ASP A 156 8.71 -5.20 2.18
C ASP A 156 8.14 -4.42 3.36
N PHE A 157 9.01 -3.66 4.02
CA PHE A 157 8.64 -2.82 5.14
C PHE A 157 7.81 -1.59 4.74
N ALA A 158 7.87 -1.18 3.48
CA ALA A 158 7.07 -0.06 2.99
C ALA A 158 5.58 -0.46 2.95
N ASP A 159 5.29 -1.65 2.42
CA ASP A 159 3.96 -2.22 2.43
C ASP A 159 3.46 -2.47 3.87
N PHE A 160 4.32 -3.04 4.74
CA PHE A 160 4.00 -3.22 6.15
C PHE A 160 3.61 -1.90 6.85
N THR A 161 4.36 -0.82 6.63
CA THR A 161 4.03 0.51 7.16
C THR A 161 2.70 1.01 6.63
N ALA A 162 2.45 0.90 5.33
CA ALA A 162 1.17 1.29 4.72
C ALA A 162 -0.02 0.49 5.31
N GLN A 163 0.19 -0.79 5.62
CA GLN A 163 -0.83 -1.60 6.30
C GLN A 163 -1.09 -1.13 7.73
N LEU A 164 -0.05 -0.83 8.52
CA LEU A 164 -0.22 -0.28 9.87
C LEU A 164 -0.93 1.08 9.87
N GLU A 165 -0.59 1.95 8.93
CA GLU A 165 -1.29 3.22 8.71
C GLU A 165 -2.76 3.01 8.35
N GLY A 166 -3.05 2.03 7.50
CA GLY A 166 -4.41 1.65 7.14
C GLY A 166 -5.23 1.09 8.31
N PHE A 167 -4.61 0.33 9.22
CA PHE A 167 -5.26 -0.10 10.47
C PHE A 167 -5.55 1.09 11.39
N ALA A 168 -4.59 2.01 11.53
CA ALA A 168 -4.77 3.22 12.34
C ALA A 168 -5.86 4.14 11.76
N SER A 169 -5.93 4.29 10.43
CA SER A 169 -6.88 5.18 9.77
C SER A 169 -8.33 4.77 9.96
N ILE A 170 -8.62 3.46 10.11
CA ILE A 170 -9.98 2.96 10.41
C ILE A 170 -10.52 3.57 11.72
N TYR A 171 -9.64 3.84 12.68
CA TYR A 171 -9.98 4.28 14.02
C TYR A 171 -9.68 5.76 14.30
N GLN A 172 -9.27 6.52 13.28
CA GLN A 172 -9.02 7.96 13.36
C GLN A 172 -10.33 8.78 13.38
N LEU A 173 -11.28 8.32 14.20
CA LEU A 173 -12.56 8.94 14.45
C LEU A 173 -12.53 9.58 15.84
N ASN A 174 -12.97 10.84 15.94
CA ASN A 174 -13.13 11.52 17.23
C ASN A 174 -14.40 11.02 17.94
N ALA A 175 -14.37 9.77 18.41
CA ALA A 175 -15.50 9.11 19.03
C ALA A 175 -15.05 8.13 20.13
N GLU A 176 -15.97 7.79 21.02
CA GLU A 176 -15.73 6.78 22.07
C GLU A 176 -15.48 5.39 21.47
N LYS A 177 -14.76 4.53 22.21
CA LYS A 177 -14.42 3.16 21.80
C LYS A 177 -15.61 2.35 21.29
N LYS A 178 -16.76 2.44 21.98
CA LYS A 178 -18.00 1.74 21.57
C LYS A 178 -18.49 2.17 20.18
N VAL A 179 -18.37 3.46 19.84
CA VAL A 179 -18.76 3.98 18.53
C VAL A 179 -17.76 3.54 17.47
N LYS A 180 -16.46 3.57 17.78
CA LYS A 180 -15.40 3.05 16.89
C LYS A 180 -15.60 1.57 16.55
N CYS A 181 -16.00 0.73 17.50
CA CYS A 181 -16.35 -0.67 17.24
C CYS A 181 -17.53 -0.79 16.25
N LYS A 182 -18.61 -0.02 16.46
CA LYS A 182 -19.76 0.01 15.54
C LYS A 182 -19.40 0.53 14.15
N ALA A 183 -18.53 1.54 14.08
CA ALA A 183 -18.01 2.09 12.82
C ALA A 183 -17.25 1.01 12.03
N PHE A 184 -16.45 0.19 12.70
CA PHE A 184 -15.77 -0.93 12.05
C PHE A 184 -16.75 -2.01 11.55
N THR A 185 -17.79 -2.34 12.33
CA THR A 185 -18.85 -3.25 11.88
C THR A 185 -19.61 -2.68 10.67
N ALA A 186 -19.85 -1.37 10.65
CA ALA A 186 -20.49 -0.69 9.54
C ALA A 186 -19.64 -0.76 8.26
N LEU A 187 -18.34 -0.50 8.38
CA LEU A 187 -17.39 -0.64 7.29
C LEU A 187 -17.39 -2.06 6.72
N GLN A 188 -17.33 -3.09 7.57
CA GLN A 188 -17.38 -4.48 7.14
C GLN A 188 -18.70 -4.86 6.46
N SER A 189 -19.81 -4.34 6.97
CA SER A 189 -21.13 -4.58 6.36
C SER A 189 -21.21 -3.99 4.97
N LEU A 190 -20.71 -2.76 4.77
CA LEU A 190 -20.62 -2.12 3.47
C LEU A 190 -19.69 -2.88 2.51
N GLU A 191 -18.52 -3.30 2.98
CA GLU A 191 -17.56 -4.09 2.18
C GLU A 191 -18.14 -5.45 1.76
N ALA A 192 -18.93 -6.09 2.64
CA ALA A 192 -19.63 -7.34 2.32
C ALA A 192 -20.75 -7.14 1.29
N ASP A 193 -21.52 -6.04 1.41
CA ASP A 193 -22.54 -5.67 0.43
C ASP A 193 -21.90 -5.40 -0.96
N LEU A 194 -20.82 -4.61 -1.01
CA LEU A 194 -20.08 -4.35 -2.26
C LEU A 194 -19.49 -5.63 -2.86
N SER A 195 -18.95 -6.51 -2.03
CA SER A 195 -18.44 -7.82 -2.46
C SER A 195 -19.55 -8.70 -3.04
N THR A 196 -20.75 -8.64 -2.47
CA THR A 196 -21.92 -9.37 -2.96
C THR A 196 -22.38 -8.82 -4.31
N LEU A 197 -22.42 -7.49 -4.46
CA LEU A 197 -22.70 -6.85 -5.75
C LEU A 197 -21.69 -7.22 -6.83
N ALA A 198 -20.40 -7.24 -6.50
CA ALA A 198 -19.35 -7.67 -7.43
C ALA A 198 -19.56 -9.13 -7.89
N GLN A 199 -19.89 -10.03 -6.97
CA GLN A 199 -20.14 -11.44 -7.28
C GLN A 199 -21.34 -11.63 -8.21
N LEU A 200 -22.40 -10.84 -8.05
CA LEU A 200 -23.57 -10.89 -8.92
C LEU A 200 -23.24 -10.53 -10.38
N GLN A 201 -22.17 -9.77 -10.61
CA GLN A 201 -21.75 -9.32 -11.94
C GLN A 201 -20.68 -10.22 -12.58
N MET A 202 -20.28 -11.32 -11.93
CA MET A 202 -19.27 -12.24 -12.46
C MET A 202 -19.65 -12.92 -13.78
N PHE A 203 -20.92 -12.81 -14.23
CA PHE A 203 -21.29 -13.23 -15.58
C PHE A 203 -20.66 -12.35 -16.67
N MET A 204 -20.25 -11.12 -16.35
CA MET A 204 -19.52 -10.24 -17.26
C MET A 204 -18.04 -10.65 -17.29
N LYS A 205 -17.66 -11.46 -18.29
CA LYS A 205 -16.28 -11.97 -18.44
C LYS A 205 -15.30 -10.94 -18.99
N GLU A 206 -15.80 -9.96 -19.74
CA GLU A 206 -14.98 -8.91 -20.37
C GLU A 206 -14.66 -7.80 -19.36
N PRO A 207 -13.38 -7.54 -19.03
CA PRO A 207 -12.99 -6.53 -18.05
C PRO A 207 -13.48 -5.12 -18.39
N PHE A 208 -13.59 -4.80 -19.69
CA PHE A 208 -14.18 -3.54 -20.15
C PHE A 208 -15.67 -3.42 -19.77
N ASN A 209 -16.44 -4.49 -19.91
CA ASN A 209 -17.84 -4.50 -19.48
C ASN A 209 -17.95 -4.43 -17.96
N LEU A 210 -17.04 -5.09 -17.23
CA LEU A 210 -16.98 -4.98 -15.78
C LEU A 210 -16.67 -3.54 -15.34
N LEU A 211 -15.81 -2.82 -16.07
CA LEU A 211 -15.45 -1.45 -15.72
C LEU A 211 -16.57 -0.45 -16.01
N HIS A 212 -17.22 -0.55 -17.18
CA HIS A 212 -18.18 0.45 -17.66
C HIS A 212 -19.66 0.12 -17.36
N LYS A 213 -20.00 -1.16 -17.16
CA LYS A 213 -21.40 -1.60 -17.00
C LYS A 213 -21.70 -2.21 -15.63
N SER A 214 -20.67 -2.52 -14.85
CA SER A 214 -20.86 -2.96 -13.46
C SER A 214 -21.16 -1.74 -12.57
N PRO A 215 -22.08 -1.85 -11.61
CA PRO A 215 -22.30 -0.81 -10.61
C PRO A 215 -21.09 -0.58 -9.68
N VAL A 216 -20.18 -1.56 -9.55
CA VAL A 216 -19.03 -1.49 -8.62
C VAL A 216 -17.67 -1.49 -9.31
N GLY A 217 -17.62 -1.63 -10.64
CA GLY A 217 -16.36 -1.73 -11.38
C GLY A 217 -15.54 -2.97 -11.01
N ILE A 218 -14.21 -2.84 -11.08
CA ILE A 218 -13.26 -3.86 -10.61
C ILE A 218 -13.04 -3.66 -9.11
N LEU A 219 -13.50 -4.62 -8.31
CA LEU A 219 -13.40 -4.60 -6.86
C LEU A 219 -12.19 -5.38 -6.37
N GLU A 220 -11.33 -4.69 -5.63
CA GLU A 220 -10.24 -5.26 -4.85
C GLU A 220 -10.65 -5.25 -3.36
N LYS A 221 -10.75 -6.44 -2.76
CA LYS A 221 -11.16 -6.59 -1.35
C LYS A 221 -10.11 -5.99 -0.42
N ARG A 222 -10.54 -5.53 0.77
CA ARG A 222 -9.63 -5.14 1.85
C ARG A 222 -8.67 -6.28 2.16
N ARG A 223 -7.37 -5.98 2.19
CA ARG A 223 -6.29 -6.94 2.44
C ARG A 223 -5.44 -6.40 3.59
N GLY A 224 -5.58 -7.00 4.78
CA GLY A 224 -4.97 -6.46 5.99
C GLY A 224 -5.39 -5.00 6.22
N GLY A 225 -4.40 -4.10 6.29
CA GLY A 225 -4.62 -2.66 6.44
C GLY A 225 -5.04 -1.94 5.16
N HIS A 226 -4.85 -2.52 3.97
CA HIS A 226 -5.17 -1.84 2.71
C HIS A 226 -6.68 -1.72 2.51
N PRO A 227 -7.21 -0.50 2.26
CA PRO A 227 -8.64 -0.30 2.07
C PRO A 227 -9.17 -1.03 0.84
N MET A 228 -10.45 -1.41 0.89
CA MET A 228 -11.16 -1.91 -0.29
C MET A 228 -11.09 -0.85 -1.39
N LYS A 229 -10.74 -1.27 -2.61
CA LYS A 229 -10.52 -0.38 -3.75
C LYS A 229 -11.47 -0.75 -4.90
N LEU A 230 -12.13 0.25 -5.46
CA LEU A 230 -13.05 0.12 -6.59
C LEU A 230 -12.48 0.91 -7.77
N THR A 231 -12.11 0.20 -8.84
CA THR A 231 -11.62 0.83 -10.06
C THR A 231 -12.78 0.96 -11.04
N TYR A 232 -13.08 2.19 -11.46
CA TYR A 232 -14.26 2.51 -12.27
C TYR A 232 -13.92 3.03 -13.67
N PHE A 233 -12.67 3.44 -13.90
CA PHE A 233 -12.21 3.91 -15.19
C PHE A 233 -10.74 3.60 -15.40
N VAL A 234 -10.34 3.27 -16.64
CA VAL A 234 -8.97 3.00 -17.06
C VAL A 234 -8.79 3.72 -18.38
N SER A 235 -7.81 4.62 -18.44
CA SER A 235 -7.56 5.37 -19.66
C SER A 235 -6.90 4.46 -20.70
N PRO A 236 -7.26 4.53 -21.99
CA PRO A 236 -6.54 3.81 -23.04
C PRO A 236 -5.04 4.12 -23.07
N TYR A 237 -4.63 5.31 -22.59
CA TYR A 237 -3.23 5.70 -22.46
C TYR A 237 -2.48 4.89 -21.39
N ASP A 238 -3.18 4.48 -20.32
CA ASP A 238 -2.58 3.69 -19.23
C ASP A 238 -2.25 2.25 -19.68
N LEU A 239 -2.84 1.82 -20.80
CA LEU A 239 -2.62 0.50 -21.40
C LEU A 239 -1.44 0.49 -22.39
N ILE A 240 -0.86 1.65 -22.69
CA ILE A 240 0.26 1.76 -23.62
C ILE A 240 1.55 1.40 -22.89
N ASN A 241 2.15 0.27 -23.25
CA ASN A 241 3.49 -0.05 -22.79
C ASN A 241 4.52 0.64 -23.70
N THR A 242 5.12 1.71 -23.20
CA THR A 242 6.10 2.52 -23.96
C THR A 242 7.40 1.77 -24.25
N GLU A 243 7.75 0.75 -23.45
CA GLU A 243 8.98 -0.03 -23.65
C GLU A 243 8.81 -1.09 -24.73
N LYS A 244 7.61 -1.69 -24.81
CA LYS A 244 7.30 -2.74 -25.79
C LYS A 244 6.60 -2.24 -27.04
N CYS A 245 6.18 -0.97 -27.05
CA CYS A 245 5.42 -0.34 -28.13
C CYS A 245 4.12 -1.12 -28.47
N GLU A 246 3.49 -1.73 -27.46
CA GLU A 246 2.29 -2.54 -27.57
C GLU A 246 1.21 -2.05 -26.60
N LEU A 247 -0.05 -2.28 -26.97
CA LEU A 247 -1.20 -2.10 -26.07
C LEU A 247 -1.37 -3.37 -25.25
N GLU A 248 -1.24 -3.26 -23.93
CA GLU A 248 -1.51 -4.38 -23.06
C GLU A 248 -3.01 -4.65 -22.95
N PRO A 249 -3.44 -5.93 -22.97
CA PRO A 249 -4.84 -6.26 -22.82
C PRO A 249 -5.32 -5.84 -21.44
N ILE A 250 -6.51 -5.23 -21.38
CA ILE A 250 -7.15 -4.90 -20.11
C ILE A 250 -7.58 -6.18 -19.40
N THR A 251 -6.80 -6.64 -18.43
CA THR A 251 -7.14 -7.76 -17.54
C THR A 251 -7.33 -7.25 -16.12
N ILE A 252 -8.17 -7.93 -15.33
CA ILE A 252 -8.40 -7.57 -13.92
C ILE A 252 -7.09 -7.58 -13.14
N GLU A 253 -6.23 -8.56 -13.41
CA GLU A 253 -4.91 -8.69 -12.78
C GLU A 253 -3.97 -7.55 -13.17
N ALA A 254 -3.95 -7.12 -14.43
CA ALA A 254 -3.12 -5.99 -14.86
C ALA A 254 -3.58 -4.68 -14.21
N VAL A 255 -4.89 -4.46 -14.13
CA VAL A 255 -5.46 -3.26 -13.49
C VAL A 255 -5.07 -3.19 -12.01
N ILE A 256 -5.14 -4.31 -11.30
CA ILE A 256 -4.78 -4.38 -9.87
C ILE A 256 -3.26 -4.27 -9.68
N SER A 257 -2.47 -5.11 -10.35
CA SER A 257 -1.01 -5.20 -10.14
C SER A 257 -0.26 -3.93 -10.54
N LYS A 258 -0.72 -3.23 -11.59
CA LYS A 258 -0.10 -1.99 -12.06
C LYS A 258 -0.80 -0.73 -11.59
N SER A 259 -1.85 -0.87 -10.76
CA SER A 259 -2.69 0.25 -10.30
C SER A 259 -3.12 1.17 -11.45
N LEU A 260 -3.64 0.58 -12.53
CA LEU A 260 -4.05 1.32 -13.72
C LEU A 260 -5.39 2.03 -13.52
N GLY A 261 -5.52 3.22 -14.11
CA GLY A 261 -6.76 3.97 -14.13
C GLY A 261 -7.10 4.70 -12.83
N TYR A 262 -8.37 5.04 -12.70
CA TYR A 262 -8.93 5.79 -11.60
C TYR A 262 -9.71 4.87 -10.68
N SER A 263 -9.37 4.96 -9.40
CA SER A 263 -9.94 4.14 -8.35
C SER A 263 -10.34 4.97 -7.15
N VAL A 264 -11.34 4.49 -6.42
CA VAL A 264 -11.73 5.02 -5.11
C VAL A 264 -11.48 3.97 -4.03
N THR A 265 -11.18 4.42 -2.82
CA THR A 265 -11.00 3.56 -1.66
C THR A 265 -12.13 3.75 -0.65
N VAL A 266 -12.57 2.66 -0.03
CA VAL A 266 -13.60 2.69 1.02
C VAL A 266 -12.92 2.87 2.38
N CYS A 267 -13.16 4.03 2.99
CA CYS A 267 -12.56 4.45 4.26
C CYS A 267 -13.64 4.98 5.22
N MET A 268 -13.29 5.06 6.51
CA MET A 268 -14.14 5.67 7.53
C MET A 268 -13.68 7.09 7.82
N GLU A 269 -14.62 8.04 7.83
CA GLU A 269 -14.37 9.44 8.16
C GLU A 269 -15.44 9.94 9.15
N GLY A 270 -15.04 10.84 10.05
CA GLY A 270 -15.97 11.47 11.00
C GLY A 270 -16.85 12.50 10.31
N SER A 271 -18.16 12.31 10.37
CA SER A 271 -19.16 13.29 9.89
C SER A 271 -20.18 13.60 10.98
N ALA A 272 -20.67 14.85 11.00
CA ALA A 272 -21.79 15.22 11.84
C ALA A 272 -23.11 14.75 11.20
N GLY A 273 -23.97 14.08 11.97
CA GLY A 273 -25.38 13.87 11.61
C GLY A 273 -25.70 12.70 10.65
N GLN A 274 -24.74 11.81 10.36
CA GLN A 274 -25.00 10.63 9.52
C GLN A 274 -24.99 9.34 10.35
N LYS A 275 -26.06 8.56 10.26
CA LYS A 275 -26.14 7.22 10.83
C LYS A 275 -25.70 6.21 9.78
N LEU A 276 -24.97 5.19 10.21
CA LEU A 276 -24.40 4.17 9.33
C LEU A 276 -25.07 2.82 9.59
N GLN A 277 -25.27 2.08 8.52
CA GLN A 277 -25.70 0.69 8.60
C GLN A 277 -24.65 -0.16 9.31
N THR A 278 -25.06 -0.97 10.28
CA THR A 278 -24.17 -1.90 10.99
C THR A 278 -24.41 -3.37 10.61
N SER A 279 -25.22 -3.61 9.57
CA SER A 279 -25.54 -4.92 9.04
C SER A 279 -25.61 -4.87 7.51
N THR A 280 -25.26 -5.98 6.85
CA THR A 280 -25.39 -6.14 5.40
C THR A 280 -26.84 -5.98 4.95
N LEU A 281 -27.07 -5.21 3.90
CA LEU A 281 -28.40 -4.99 3.34
C LEU A 281 -28.69 -5.85 2.11
N ILE A 282 -27.67 -6.39 1.46
CA ILE A 282 -27.82 -7.03 0.15
C ILE A 282 -27.93 -8.55 0.32
N THR A 283 -29.11 -9.07 0.02
CA THR A 283 -29.35 -10.52 -0.06
C THR A 283 -29.53 -10.93 -1.53
N VAL A 284 -28.97 -12.08 -1.91
CA VAL A 284 -29.12 -12.61 -3.28
C VAL A 284 -30.31 -13.55 -3.33
N ASN A 285 -31.39 -13.13 -4.00
CA ASN A 285 -32.51 -14.02 -4.30
C ASN A 285 -32.27 -14.74 -5.63
N LYS A 286 -32.22 -16.06 -5.57
CA LYS A 286 -32.20 -16.93 -6.76
C LYS A 286 -33.64 -17.24 -7.16
N ASN A 287 -34.12 -16.62 -8.24
CA ASN A 287 -35.43 -16.95 -8.79
C ASN A 287 -35.41 -18.35 -9.44
N HIS A 288 -36.58 -18.99 -9.54
CA HIS A 288 -36.76 -20.33 -10.13
C HIS A 288 -36.23 -20.42 -11.60
N ASN A 289 -36.04 -19.27 -12.25
CA ASN A 289 -35.50 -19.14 -13.61
C ASN A 289 -33.96 -19.02 -13.65
N GLY A 290 -33.26 -19.25 -12.53
CA GLY A 290 -31.78 -19.21 -12.46
C GLY A 290 -31.15 -17.81 -12.47
N LYS A 291 -31.95 -16.73 -12.51
CA LYS A 291 -31.47 -15.35 -12.43
C LYS A 291 -31.35 -14.92 -10.97
N SER A 292 -30.16 -14.47 -10.58
CA SER A 292 -29.86 -13.89 -9.26
C SER A 292 -30.10 -12.38 -9.31
N THR A 293 -31.00 -11.88 -8.47
CA THR A 293 -31.25 -10.43 -8.33
C THR A 293 -30.96 -9.99 -6.89
N PRO A 294 -30.28 -8.86 -6.67
CA PRO A 294 -30.10 -8.32 -5.33
C PRO A 294 -31.44 -7.84 -4.77
N SER A 295 -31.74 -8.21 -3.53
CA SER A 295 -32.83 -7.64 -2.74
C SER A 295 -32.26 -6.90 -1.55
N TYR A 296 -32.76 -5.69 -1.31
CA TYR A 296 -32.31 -4.84 -0.21
C TYR A 296 -33.21 -5.05 1.02
N ALA A 297 -32.60 -5.13 2.20
CA ALA A 297 -33.32 -5.23 3.45
C ALA A 297 -34.10 -3.92 3.76
N SER A 298 -35.28 -4.07 4.38
CA SER A 298 -36.11 -2.94 4.84
C SER A 298 -35.39 -2.09 5.89
N LEU A 299 -35.80 -0.82 6.04
CA LEU A 299 -35.31 0.05 7.11
C LEU A 299 -35.66 -0.51 8.50
N THR A 300 -34.67 -0.59 9.38
CA THR A 300 -34.70 -1.04 10.77
C THR A 300 -33.74 -0.17 11.60
N ASN A 301 -33.80 -0.23 12.93
CA ASN A 301 -32.88 0.49 13.81
C ASN A 301 -31.39 0.13 13.62
N GLN A 302 -31.06 -0.94 12.86
CA GLN A 302 -29.68 -1.35 12.57
C GLN A 302 -29.13 -0.77 11.24
N ASN A 303 -29.99 -0.13 10.43
CA ASN A 303 -29.65 0.48 9.14
C ASN A 303 -30.29 1.86 8.93
N THR A 304 -30.72 2.52 10.02
CA THR A 304 -31.30 3.88 10.06
C THR A 304 -30.54 4.82 10.96
#